data_AF-L7UCM5-F1
#
_entry.id   AF-L7UCM5-F1
#
_cell.length_a   1.000
_cell.length_b   1.000
_cell.length_c   1.000
_cell.angle_alpha   90.00
_cell.angle_beta   90.00
_cell.angle_gamma   90.00
#
_symmetry.space_group_name_H-M   'P 1'
#
loop_
_entity.id
_entity.type
_entity.pdbx_description
1 polymer ?
#
loop_
_entity_poly.entity_id
_entity_poly.type
_entity_poly.pdbx_seq_one_letter_code
_entity_poly.pdbx_strand_id
1 'polypeptide(L)'
;MARRTAALAVVALGVMGLGAVVRSRWPDSASALDCPPDLVRLRADGVATCGEGDWPTGARALALGRRLDLNVATAEELALLPGVGASLARSLVEAREVAGGFGSWEAVDEVPGVGAARLKTLQTATVLGAAPDTGAVW
;
A
#
# COMPACT_ATOMS: atom_id res chain seq x y z
N MET A 1 -53.96 1.35 -24.78
CA MET A 1 -52.66 1.99 -24.45
C MET A 1 -52.38 2.14 -22.95
N ALA A 2 -53.37 2.45 -22.10
CA ALA A 2 -53.18 2.75 -20.67
C ALA A 2 -52.60 1.62 -19.77
N ARG A 3 -52.69 0.33 -20.16
CA ARG A 3 -52.16 -0.79 -19.36
C ARG A 3 -50.63 -0.95 -19.43
N ARG A 4 -49.99 -0.47 -20.50
CA ARG A 4 -48.53 -0.59 -20.69
C ARG A 4 -47.76 0.47 -19.91
N THR A 5 -48.32 1.68 -19.79
CA THR A 5 -47.73 2.79 -19.02
C THR A 5 -47.76 2.54 -17.52
N ALA A 6 -48.86 1.93 -17.01
CA ALA A 6 -48.97 1.54 -15.61
C ALA A 6 -47.95 0.45 -15.21
N ALA A 7 -47.73 -0.54 -16.08
CA ALA A 7 -46.75 -1.60 -15.83
C ALA A 7 -45.31 -1.06 -15.76
N LEU A 8 -44.95 -0.11 -16.64
CA LEU A 8 -43.64 0.54 -16.62
C LEU A 8 -43.42 1.37 -15.34
N ALA A 9 -44.45 2.07 -14.85
CA ALA A 9 -44.36 2.86 -13.62
C ALA A 9 -44.10 1.98 -12.38
N VAL A 10 -44.76 0.82 -12.26
CA VAL A 10 -44.56 -0.12 -11.15
C VAL A 10 -43.14 -0.71 -11.19
N VAL A 11 -42.66 -1.10 -12.38
CA VAL A 11 -41.28 -1.60 -12.55
C VAL A 11 -40.27 -0.51 -12.18
N ALA A 12 -40.49 0.72 -12.63
CA ALA A 12 -39.59 1.84 -12.32
C ALA A 12 -39.54 2.13 -10.81
N LEU A 13 -40.68 2.14 -10.11
CA LEU A 13 -40.74 2.32 -8.66
C LEU A 13 -40.10 1.14 -7.90
N GLY A 14 -40.28 -0.09 -8.38
CA GLY A 14 -39.63 -1.27 -7.83
C GLY A 14 -38.11 -1.21 -7.95
N VAL A 15 -37.59 -0.79 -9.11
CA VAL A 15 -36.16 -0.60 -9.34
C VAL A 15 -35.60 0.53 -8.49
N MET A 16 -36.30 1.67 -8.38
CA MET A 16 -35.88 2.77 -7.50
C MET A 16 -35.89 2.37 -6.02
N GLY A 17 -36.92 1.65 -5.56
CA GLY A 17 -37.01 1.15 -4.20
C GLY A 17 -35.90 0.14 -3.88
N LEU A 18 -35.63 -0.80 -4.79
CA LEU A 18 -34.52 -1.74 -4.65
C LEU A 18 -33.17 -1.01 -4.63
N GLY A 19 -32.97 -0.02 -5.51
CA GLY A 19 -31.77 0.82 -5.54
C GLY A 19 -31.55 1.59 -4.24
N ALA A 20 -32.61 2.16 -3.66
CA ALA A 20 -32.54 2.86 -2.37
C ALA A 20 -32.18 1.91 -1.22
N VAL A 21 -32.76 0.71 -1.18
CA VAL A 21 -32.44 -0.31 -0.18
C VAL A 21 -30.99 -0.77 -0.31
N VAL A 22 -30.53 -1.09 -1.52
CA VAL A 22 -29.14 -1.49 -1.80
C VAL A 22 -28.17 -0.38 -1.38
N ARG A 23 -28.45 0.87 -1.74
CA ARG A 23 -27.65 2.04 -1.36
C ARG A 23 -27.55 2.21 0.15
N SER A 24 -28.65 1.99 0.88
CA SER A 24 -28.70 2.13 2.35
C SER A 24 -28.01 0.99 3.10
N ARG A 25 -27.87 -0.17 2.47
CA ARG A 25 -27.24 -1.38 3.03
C ARG A 25 -25.81 -1.58 2.54
N TRP A 26 -25.34 -0.73 1.61
CA TRP A 26 -23.96 -0.80 1.14
C TRP A 26 -23.02 -0.32 2.25
N PRO A 27 -21.94 -1.06 2.53
CA PRO A 27 -20.93 -0.64 3.49
C PRO A 27 -20.32 0.68 3.03
N ASP A 28 -20.21 1.64 3.94
CA ASP A 28 -19.56 2.90 3.66
C ASP A 28 -18.12 2.63 3.22
N SER A 29 -17.72 3.23 2.10
CA SER A 29 -16.34 3.19 1.61
C SER A 29 -15.40 4.11 2.39
N ALA A 30 -15.85 4.61 3.55
CA ALA A 30 -15.01 5.28 4.50
C ALA A 30 -13.88 4.34 4.93
N SER A 31 -12.68 4.90 5.10
CA SER A 31 -11.54 4.17 5.63
C SER A 31 -11.94 3.55 6.97
N ALA A 32 -11.69 2.24 7.15
CA ALA A 32 -12.03 1.54 8.40
C ALA A 32 -11.26 2.05 9.63
N LEU A 33 -10.28 2.93 9.42
CA LEU A 33 -9.48 3.59 10.45
C LEU A 33 -9.56 5.10 10.26
N ASP A 34 -9.75 5.82 11.36
CA ASP A 34 -9.84 7.29 11.40
C ASP A 34 -8.47 7.99 11.39
N CYS A 35 -7.37 7.22 11.31
CA CYS A 35 -6.01 7.75 11.34
C CYS A 35 -5.39 7.81 9.93
N PRO A 36 -4.45 8.75 9.70
CA PRO A 36 -3.69 8.80 8.47
C PRO A 36 -2.83 7.53 8.32
N PRO A 37 -2.51 7.13 7.07
CA PRO A 37 -1.94 5.82 6.78
C PRO A 37 -0.61 5.57 7.49
N ASP A 38 0.18 6.60 7.81
CA ASP A 38 1.44 6.56 8.56
C ASP A 38 1.28 6.15 10.04
N LEU A 39 0.11 6.34 10.63
CA LEU A 39 -0.18 5.96 12.02
C LEU A 39 -0.79 4.56 12.17
N VAL A 40 -1.01 3.86 11.05
CA VAL A 40 -1.48 2.47 11.07
C VAL A 40 -0.37 1.54 11.60
N ARG A 41 -0.74 0.69 12.56
CA ARG A 41 0.06 -0.41 13.11
C ARG A 41 -0.66 -1.75 12.95
N LEU A 42 0.09 -2.84 12.99
CA LEU A 42 -0.44 -4.20 13.01
C LEU A 42 -0.22 -4.82 14.38
N ARG A 43 -1.29 -5.33 14.98
CA ARG A 43 -1.18 -6.16 16.18
C ARG A 43 -0.86 -7.60 15.77
N ALA A 44 -0.38 -8.41 16.72
CA ALA A 44 0.02 -9.80 16.50
C ALA A 44 -1.11 -10.70 15.95
N ASP A 45 -2.37 -10.31 16.15
CA ASP A 45 -3.57 -10.98 15.61
C ASP A 45 -3.86 -10.63 14.12
N GLY A 46 -3.04 -9.78 13.51
CA GLY A 46 -3.20 -9.35 12.12
C GLY A 46 -4.20 -8.22 11.90
N VAL A 47 -4.75 -7.64 12.98
CA VAL A 47 -5.68 -6.50 12.89
C VAL A 47 -4.90 -5.19 12.78
N ALA A 48 -5.25 -4.38 11.79
CA ALA A 48 -4.73 -3.02 11.64
C ALA A 48 -5.40 -2.08 12.66
N THR A 49 -4.61 -1.28 13.35
CA THR A 49 -5.08 -0.34 14.38
C THR A 49 -4.40 1.01 14.23
N CYS A 50 -4.97 2.03 14.84
CA CYS A 50 -4.31 3.31 15.03
C CYS A 50 -3.56 3.29 16.36
N GLY A 51 -2.24 3.52 16.36
CA GLY A 51 -1.46 3.65 17.59
C GLY A 51 -0.64 2.42 17.95
N GLU A 52 -1.19 1.48 18.72
CA GLU A 52 -0.41 0.40 19.34
C GLU A 52 -0.22 -0.83 18.42
N GLY A 53 0.99 -1.39 18.42
CA GLY A 53 1.38 -2.54 17.62
C GLY A 53 2.63 -2.28 16.79
N ASP A 54 2.98 -3.27 15.98
CA ASP A 54 4.19 -3.24 15.18
C ASP A 54 3.99 -2.46 13.88
N TRP A 55 5.10 -1.93 13.37
CA TRP A 55 5.15 -1.28 12.09
C TRP A 55 4.85 -2.30 10.96
N PRO A 56 3.85 -2.05 10.09
CA PRO A 56 3.67 -2.84 8.89
C PRO A 56 4.91 -2.76 8.01
N THR A 57 5.53 -3.90 7.72
CA THR A 57 6.61 -4.00 6.73
C THR A 57 6.12 -4.74 5.48
N GLY A 58 6.89 -4.62 4.40
CA GLY A 58 6.69 -5.41 3.20
C GLY A 58 5.33 -5.30 2.53
N ALA A 59 4.76 -6.46 2.18
CA ALA A 59 3.46 -6.59 1.54
C ALA A 59 2.35 -5.83 2.29
N ARG A 60 2.41 -5.85 3.63
CA ARG A 60 1.39 -5.24 4.48
C ARG A 60 1.52 -3.72 4.49
N ALA A 61 2.75 -3.19 4.48
CA ALA A 61 2.98 -1.76 4.32
C ALA A 61 2.48 -1.27 2.94
N LEU A 62 2.79 -2.02 1.88
CA LEU A 62 2.35 -1.70 0.53
C LEU A 62 0.82 -1.73 0.39
N ALA A 63 0.15 -2.72 0.99
CA ALA A 63 -1.31 -2.80 1.03
C ALA A 63 -1.96 -1.60 1.73
N LEU A 64 -1.24 -0.97 2.67
CA LEU A 64 -1.65 0.25 3.36
C LEU A 64 -1.21 1.54 2.64
N GLY A 65 -0.63 1.43 1.44
CA GLY A 65 -0.15 2.58 0.65
C GLY A 65 1.08 3.26 1.24
N ARG A 66 1.82 2.57 2.11
CA ARG A 66 3.02 3.11 2.79
C ARG A 66 4.26 2.88 1.94
N ARG A 67 5.21 3.82 2.04
CA ARG A 67 6.53 3.67 1.42
C ARG A 67 7.43 2.81 2.30
N LEU A 68 8.25 1.96 1.68
CA LEU A 68 9.22 1.10 2.36
C LEU A 68 10.57 1.83 2.53
N ASP A 69 11.32 1.54 3.59
CA ASP A 69 12.72 2.00 3.67
C ASP A 69 13.60 1.05 2.86
N LEU A 70 14.32 1.57 1.86
CA LEU A 70 15.19 0.76 1.00
C LEU A 70 16.39 0.17 1.76
N ASN A 71 16.83 0.80 2.85
CA ASN A 71 17.97 0.34 3.64
C ASN A 71 17.58 -0.79 4.61
N VAL A 72 16.29 -0.95 4.94
CA VAL A 72 15.80 -1.93 5.90
C VAL A 72 14.97 -3.04 5.25
N ALA A 73 14.27 -2.74 4.15
CA ALA A 73 13.36 -3.69 3.50
C ALA A 73 14.06 -4.99 3.06
N THR A 74 13.39 -6.14 3.18
CA THR A 74 13.98 -7.41 2.74
C THR A 74 13.89 -7.58 1.22
N ALA A 75 14.63 -8.55 0.66
CA ALA A 75 14.57 -8.84 -0.77
C ALA A 75 13.15 -9.29 -1.20
N GLU A 76 12.45 -10.04 -0.35
CA GLU A 76 11.08 -10.48 -0.60
C GLU A 76 10.13 -9.29 -0.64
N GLU A 77 10.33 -8.32 0.24
CA GLU A 77 9.52 -7.09 0.31
C GLU A 77 9.72 -6.19 -0.91
N LEU A 78 10.97 -6.01 -1.32
CA LEU A 78 11.30 -5.25 -2.53
C LEU A 78 10.79 -5.94 -3.80
N ALA A 79 10.77 -7.27 -3.83
CA ALA A 79 10.25 -8.05 -4.96
C ALA A 79 8.73 -7.95 -5.16
N LEU A 80 8.00 -7.38 -4.19
CA LEU A 80 6.56 -7.09 -4.32
C LEU A 80 6.29 -5.77 -5.04
N LEU A 81 7.31 -4.94 -5.23
CA LEU A 81 7.17 -3.67 -5.92
C LEU A 81 6.94 -3.88 -7.43
N PRO A 82 6.05 -3.10 -8.06
CA PRO A 82 5.72 -3.29 -9.46
C PRO A 82 6.94 -3.07 -10.36
N GLY A 83 7.37 -4.13 -11.04
CA GLY A 83 8.55 -4.09 -11.92
C GLY A 83 9.89 -4.34 -11.23
N VAL A 84 9.90 -4.62 -9.93
CA VAL A 84 11.06 -5.12 -9.17
C VAL A 84 10.87 -6.62 -8.96
N GLY A 85 11.67 -7.44 -9.63
CA GLY A 85 11.63 -8.90 -9.47
C GLY A 85 12.62 -9.38 -8.42
N ALA A 86 12.52 -10.65 -8.03
CA ALA A 86 13.39 -11.29 -7.04
C ALA A 86 14.89 -11.21 -7.36
N SER A 87 15.27 -11.11 -8.64
CA SER A 87 16.67 -10.93 -9.04
C SER A 87 17.16 -9.52 -8.67
N LEU A 88 16.41 -8.49 -9.08
CA LEU A 88 16.76 -7.09 -8.81
C LEU A 88 16.70 -6.78 -7.32
N ALA A 89 15.71 -7.32 -6.61
CA ALA A 89 15.59 -7.15 -5.17
C ALA A 89 16.83 -7.68 -4.43
N ARG A 90 17.36 -8.84 -4.84
CA ARG A 90 18.63 -9.37 -4.30
C ARG A 90 19.80 -8.46 -4.62
N SER A 91 19.92 -7.99 -5.86
CA SER A 91 20.98 -7.04 -6.25
C SER A 91 20.95 -5.75 -5.43
N LEU A 92 19.77 -5.23 -5.10
CA LEU A 92 19.62 -4.05 -4.24
C LEU A 92 20.09 -4.31 -2.80
N VAL A 93 19.76 -5.48 -2.23
CA VAL A 93 20.20 -5.87 -0.90
C VAL A 93 21.72 -6.06 -0.84
N GLU A 94 22.29 -6.77 -1.82
CA GLU A 94 23.74 -6.97 -1.93
C GLU A 94 24.47 -5.62 -2.10
N ALA A 95 23.94 -4.73 -2.95
CA ALA A 95 24.54 -3.43 -3.20
C ALA A 95 24.58 -2.56 -1.92
N ARG A 96 23.50 -2.53 -1.12
CA ARG A 96 23.53 -1.81 0.15
C ARG A 96 24.44 -2.45 1.18
N GLU A 97 24.57 -3.77 1.23
CA GLU A 97 25.46 -4.44 2.18
C GLU A 97 26.92 -4.11 1.88
N VAL A 98 27.29 -4.07 0.60
CA VAL A 98 28.64 -3.67 0.16
C VAL A 98 28.90 -2.18 0.41
N ALA A 99 27.91 -1.33 0.16
CA ALA A 99 28.03 0.13 0.33
C ALA A 99 27.88 0.61 1.79
N GLY A 100 27.39 -0.25 2.70
CA GLY A 100 27.00 0.14 4.06
C GLY A 100 25.69 0.92 4.14
N GLY A 101 24.84 0.82 3.11
CA GLY A 101 23.58 1.55 2.95
C GLY A 101 23.58 2.49 1.74
N PHE A 102 22.38 2.79 1.22
CA PHE A 102 22.21 3.81 0.19
C PHE A 102 22.10 5.19 0.84
N GLY A 103 23.03 6.08 0.48
CA GLY A 103 23.02 7.49 0.90
C GLY A 103 22.29 8.44 -0.06
N SER A 104 22.04 8.02 -1.30
CA SER A 104 21.36 8.84 -2.31
C SER A 104 20.72 7.98 -3.39
N TRP A 105 19.80 8.57 -4.18
CA TRP A 105 19.12 7.85 -5.25
C TRP A 105 20.04 7.55 -6.44
N GLU A 106 21.10 8.32 -6.62
CA GLU A 106 22.14 8.07 -7.61
C GLU A 106 22.85 6.74 -7.32
N ALA A 107 23.17 6.46 -6.05
CA ALA A 107 23.74 5.17 -5.66
C ALA A 107 22.80 3.98 -5.93
N VAL A 108 21.49 4.22 -5.91
CA VAL A 108 20.49 3.19 -6.27
C VAL A 108 20.43 2.98 -7.78
N ASP A 109 20.59 4.04 -8.59
CA ASP A 109 20.60 3.95 -10.05
C ASP A 109 21.85 3.22 -10.58
N GLU A 110 22.96 3.26 -9.84
CA GLU A 110 24.18 2.50 -10.15
C GLU A 110 24.01 0.98 -10.00
N VAL A 111 22.95 0.50 -9.32
CA VAL A 111 22.73 -0.94 -9.12
C VAL A 111 22.36 -1.62 -10.44
N PRO A 112 23.07 -2.69 -10.84
CA PRO A 112 22.80 -3.38 -12.10
C PRO A 112 21.34 -3.84 -12.22
N GLY A 113 20.68 -3.40 -13.28
CA GLY A 113 19.28 -3.71 -13.54
C GLY A 113 18.29 -2.73 -12.90
N VAL A 114 18.73 -1.77 -12.11
CA VAL A 114 17.98 -0.53 -11.92
C VAL A 114 18.15 0.30 -13.19
N GLY A 115 17.05 0.83 -13.69
CA GLY A 115 17.05 1.75 -14.83
C GLY A 115 15.93 2.76 -14.62
N ALA A 116 15.88 3.82 -15.42
CA ALA A 116 15.04 4.99 -15.17
C ALA A 116 13.58 4.67 -14.78
N ALA A 117 12.93 3.70 -15.43
CA ALA A 117 11.57 3.28 -15.08
C ALA A 117 11.48 2.65 -13.69
N ARG A 118 12.42 1.75 -13.35
CA ARG A 118 12.47 1.06 -12.05
C ARG A 118 12.90 2.01 -10.93
N LEU A 119 13.85 2.90 -11.21
CA LEU A 119 14.27 3.94 -10.28
C LEU A 119 13.08 4.81 -9.88
N LYS A 120 12.25 5.23 -10.85
CA LYS A 120 11.05 6.01 -10.56
C LYS A 120 10.04 5.25 -9.70
N THR A 121 9.85 3.95 -9.95
CA THR A 121 9.02 3.10 -9.09
C THR A 121 9.58 3.08 -7.67
N LEU A 122 10.89 2.84 -7.51
CA LEU A 122 11.55 2.82 -6.21
C LEU A 122 11.38 4.16 -5.50
N GLN A 123 11.62 5.29 -6.15
CA GLN A 123 11.40 6.64 -5.58
C GLN A 123 9.96 6.91 -5.13
N THR A 124 8.99 6.29 -5.78
CA THR A 124 7.57 6.45 -5.44
C THR A 124 7.18 5.56 -4.26
N ALA A 125 7.68 4.32 -4.24
CA ALA A 125 7.29 3.28 -3.31
C ALA A 125 8.24 3.13 -2.11
N THR A 126 9.42 3.74 -2.14
CA THR A 126 10.44 3.64 -1.10
C THR A 126 11.02 4.99 -0.71
N VAL A 127 11.75 5.02 0.41
CA VAL A 127 12.50 6.15 0.93
C VAL A 127 13.93 5.72 1.28
N LEU A 128 14.87 6.66 1.28
CA LEU A 128 16.26 6.45 1.67
C LEU A 128 16.47 7.03 3.06
N GLY A 129 16.46 6.19 4.09
CA GLY A 129 16.57 6.59 5.48
C GLY A 129 15.24 6.56 6.22
N ALA A 130 15.32 6.28 7.51
CA ALA A 130 14.18 6.05 8.36
C ALA A 130 13.22 7.25 8.34
N ALA A 131 11.94 7.00 8.07
CA ALA A 131 10.92 7.74 8.82
C ALA A 131 11.24 7.48 10.30
N PRO A 132 11.41 8.51 11.14
CA PRO A 132 12.11 8.42 12.41
C PRO A 132 11.58 7.24 13.24
N ASP A 133 12.45 6.25 13.36
CA ASP A 133 12.47 5.28 14.43
C ASP A 133 12.78 6.02 15.74
N THR A 134 11.80 6.74 16.27
CA THR A 134 11.71 6.93 17.72
C THR A 134 10.94 5.76 18.34
N GLY A 135 11.34 4.54 17.95
CA GLY A 135 11.25 3.36 18.81
C GLY A 135 12.61 3.17 19.46
N ALA A 136 13.07 4.19 20.18
CA ALA A 136 14.30 4.11 20.94
C ALA A 136 14.22 2.89 21.86
N VAL A 137 15.28 2.09 21.80
CA VAL A 137 15.67 1.10 22.80
C VAL A 137 15.53 1.71 24.19
N TRP A 138 14.61 1.17 24.99
CA TRP A 138 14.75 0.97 26.45
C TRP A 138 13.93 -0.25 26.85
#